data_AF-A0AAD1Z5B2-F1
#
_entry.id   AF-A0AAD1Z5B2-F1
#
_cell.length_a   1.000
_cell.length_b   1.000
_cell.length_c   1.000
_cell.angle_alpha   90.00
_cell.angle_beta   90.00
_cell.angle_gamma   90.00
#
_symmetry.space_group_name_H-M   'P 1'
#
loop_
_entity.id
_entity.type
_entity.pdbx_description
1 polymer ?
#
loop_
_entity_poly.entity_id
_entity_poly.type
_entity_poly.pdbx_seq_one_letter_code
_entity_poly.pdbx_strand_id
1 'polypeptide(L)'
;MLALEAHPAINGQVKMLAACGDLKSTSREVAEAYRRSGVTLVHVPSIRKDAADMEIVVDMFLFVMDYHRPASILLISGDVDFAPALHNLRLRRYTIIVAIPSRVKVSDTMKEASNYIWEWCSVAGGKLGKTAIPRQIEEQKAAEREQNTLNQRLPLKDLNDLKGQIVKLLECSRGSLSLTKLPRAYKKKFGRSLCVDDYKDFQTS
;
A
#
# COMPACT_ATOMS: atom_id res chain seq x y z
N MET A 1 -19.62 21.08 1.51
CA MET A 1 -19.77 19.60 1.44
C MET A 1 -18.54 19.07 0.73
N LEU A 2 -17.80 18.15 1.34
CA LEU A 2 -16.61 17.55 0.72
C LEU A 2 -17.04 16.61 -0.42
N ALA A 3 -16.30 16.59 -1.53
CA ALA A 3 -16.64 15.73 -2.67
C ALA A 3 -16.48 14.21 -2.40
N LEU A 4 -15.94 13.82 -1.23
CA LEU A 4 -15.73 12.42 -0.83
C LEU A 4 -17.04 11.60 -0.83
N GLU A 5 -18.13 12.16 -0.33
CA GLU A 5 -19.42 11.47 -0.19
C GLU A 5 -20.05 11.07 -1.53
N ALA A 6 -19.57 11.67 -2.63
CA ALA A 6 -20.02 11.37 -3.99
C ALA A 6 -18.95 10.62 -4.82
N HIS A 7 -17.89 10.07 -4.20
CA HIS A 7 -16.96 9.18 -4.87
C HIS A 7 -17.59 7.77 -5.03
N PRO A 8 -17.69 7.20 -6.26
CA PRO A 8 -18.39 5.92 -6.48
C PRO A 8 -17.81 4.74 -5.69
N ALA A 9 -16.51 4.74 -5.41
CA ALA A 9 -15.82 3.76 -4.55
C ALA A 9 -15.58 4.17 -3.08
N ILE A 10 -16.23 5.24 -2.58
CA ILE A 10 -16.25 5.57 -1.14
C ILE A 10 -17.71 5.47 -0.67
N ASN A 11 -18.10 4.29 -0.19
CA ASN A 11 -19.45 3.95 0.24
C ASN A 11 -19.50 3.36 1.66
N GLY A 12 -18.38 3.42 2.39
CA GLY A 12 -18.22 2.83 3.73
C GLY A 12 -17.80 3.86 4.78
N GLN A 13 -17.78 3.42 6.04
CA GLN A 13 -17.30 4.23 7.17
C GLN A 13 -15.80 4.53 7.03
N VAL A 14 -15.41 5.77 7.30
CA VAL A 14 -13.99 6.14 7.47
C VAL A 14 -13.48 5.44 8.73
N LYS A 15 -12.54 4.50 8.58
CA LYS A 15 -11.91 3.77 9.69
C LYS A 15 -10.65 4.43 10.23
N MET A 16 -9.95 5.15 9.36
CA MET A 16 -8.70 5.83 9.67
C MET A 16 -8.64 7.15 8.89
N LEU A 17 -8.22 8.21 9.57
CA LEU A 17 -8.02 9.53 8.98
C LEU A 17 -6.86 10.19 9.71
N ALA A 18 -5.71 10.26 9.05
CA ALA A 18 -4.46 10.75 9.62
C ALA A 18 -3.81 11.79 8.71
N ALA A 19 -3.02 12.68 9.31
CA ALA A 19 -2.14 13.60 8.62
C ALA A 19 -0.76 13.57 9.29
N CYS A 20 0.27 13.22 8.52
CA CYS A 20 1.64 13.05 8.99
C CYS A 20 2.49 14.26 8.61
N GLY A 21 3.34 14.74 9.52
CA GLY A 21 4.31 15.78 9.20
C GLY A 21 4.88 16.52 10.41
N ASP A 22 5.67 17.55 10.12
CA ASP A 22 6.29 18.39 11.16
C ASP A 22 5.30 19.44 11.67
N LEU A 23 4.76 19.20 12.85
CA LEU A 23 3.73 20.04 13.47
C LEU A 23 4.31 21.31 14.10
N LYS A 24 5.65 21.50 14.13
CA LYS A 24 6.28 22.69 14.73
C LYS A 24 5.88 24.00 14.04
N SER A 25 5.52 23.94 12.76
CA SER A 25 5.03 25.07 11.96
C SER A 25 3.50 25.20 11.95
N THR A 26 2.78 24.25 12.56
CA THR A 26 1.32 24.24 12.57
C THR A 26 0.78 25.08 13.72
N SER A 27 -0.06 26.08 13.42
CA SER A 27 -0.68 26.89 14.47
C SER A 27 -1.61 26.05 15.35
N ARG A 28 -1.80 26.48 16.60
CA ARG A 28 -2.64 25.76 17.57
C ARG A 28 -4.08 25.62 17.06
N GLU A 29 -4.62 26.68 16.47
CA GLU A 29 -5.97 26.77 15.94
C GLU A 29 -6.18 25.76 14.80
N VAL A 30 -5.19 25.64 13.90
CA VAL A 30 -5.19 24.64 12.82
C VAL A 30 -5.11 23.22 13.39
N ALA A 31 -4.23 22.98 14.37
CA ALA A 31 -4.08 21.68 15.00
C ALA A 31 -5.33 21.25 15.81
N GLU A 32 -6.06 22.18 16.40
CA GLU A 32 -7.36 21.94 17.05
C GLU A 32 -8.47 21.69 16.02
N ALA A 33 -8.47 22.39 14.88
CA ALA A 33 -9.42 22.17 13.78
C ALA A 33 -9.29 20.76 13.16
N TYR A 34 -8.06 20.27 12.96
CA TYR A 34 -7.81 18.89 12.52
C TYR A 34 -8.40 17.86 13.50
N ARG A 35 -8.09 17.98 14.80
CA ARG A 35 -8.61 17.07 15.83
C ARG A 35 -10.14 17.09 15.93
N ARG A 36 -10.75 18.28 15.89
CA ARG A 36 -12.22 18.45 15.84
C ARG A 36 -12.86 17.80 14.61
N SER A 37 -12.11 17.64 13.52
CA SER A 37 -12.56 17.00 12.28
C SER A 37 -12.32 15.49 12.27
N GLY A 38 -11.88 14.89 13.38
CA GLY A 38 -11.53 13.47 13.47
C GLY A 38 -10.20 13.10 12.82
N VAL A 39 -9.38 14.08 12.43
CA VAL A 39 -8.05 13.82 11.84
C VAL A 39 -7.03 13.61 12.96
N THR A 40 -6.37 12.46 12.94
CA THR A 40 -5.23 12.17 13.82
C THR A 40 -3.99 12.87 13.28
N LEU A 41 -3.38 13.73 14.09
CA LEU A 41 -2.12 14.41 13.74
C LEU A 41 -0.93 13.57 14.21
N VAL A 42 -0.20 12.99 13.26
CA VAL A 42 1.00 12.20 13.51
C VAL A 42 2.21 13.13 13.39
N HIS A 43 2.84 13.44 14.52
CA HIS A 43 4.02 14.30 14.52
C HIS A 43 5.25 13.51 14.05
N VAL A 44 5.76 13.88 12.88
CA VAL A 44 7.01 13.36 12.34
C VAL A 44 8.06 14.47 12.34
N PRO A 45 9.13 14.39 13.15
CA PRO A 45 10.21 15.38 13.13
C PRO A 45 10.98 15.35 11.79
N SER A 46 11.21 16.52 11.19
CA SER A 46 11.96 16.67 9.91
C SER A 46 13.47 16.36 9.99
N ILE A 47 13.90 15.49 10.91
CA ILE A 47 15.31 15.12 11.11
C ILE A 47 15.84 14.27 9.95
N ARG A 48 14.96 13.48 9.31
CA ARG A 48 15.24 12.75 8.06
C ARG A 48 14.23 13.17 7.00
N LYS A 49 14.69 13.28 5.76
CA LYS A 49 13.93 13.82 4.62
C LYS A 49 12.70 12.96 4.26
N ASP A 50 12.82 11.65 4.48
CA ASP A 50 11.89 10.57 4.14
C ASP A 50 11.02 10.10 5.32
N ALA A 51 11.21 10.68 6.52
CA ALA A 51 10.55 10.18 7.73
C ALA A 51 9.02 10.21 7.64
N ALA A 52 8.45 11.25 7.03
CA ALA A 52 7.00 11.38 6.87
C ALA A 52 6.45 10.37 5.85
N ASP A 53 7.20 10.09 4.79
CA ASP A 53 6.81 9.13 3.76
C ASP A 53 6.85 7.70 4.31
N MET A 54 7.90 7.38 5.08
CA MET A 54 7.98 6.12 5.83
C MET A 54 6.79 5.94 6.77
N GLU A 55 6.43 6.97 7.54
CA GLU A 55 5.30 6.93 8.48
C GLU A 55 3.96 6.68 7.75
N ILE A 56 3.70 7.42 6.66
CA ILE A 56 2.51 7.23 5.82
C ILE A 56 2.45 5.80 5.25
N VAL A 57 3.58 5.25 4.81
CA VAL A 57 3.65 3.87 4.29
C VAL A 57 3.39 2.85 5.40
N VAL A 58 3.95 3.05 6.61
CA VAL A 58 3.71 2.18 7.77
C VAL A 58 2.24 2.19 8.18
N ASP A 59 1.63 3.37 8.32
CA ASP A 59 0.22 3.55 8.71
C ASP A 59 -0.72 2.91 7.65
N MET A 60 -0.40 3.09 6.36
CA MET A 60 -1.10 2.42 5.25
C MET A 60 -0.97 0.88 5.31
N PHE A 61 0.20 0.35 5.71
CA PHE A 61 0.39 -1.10 5.87
C PHE A 61 -0.33 -1.66 7.10
N LEU A 62 -0.34 -0.95 8.23
CA LEU A 62 -1.11 -1.33 9.42
C LEU A 62 -2.62 -1.36 9.11
N PHE A 63 -3.12 -0.32 8.43
CA PHE A 63 -4.50 -0.28 7.95
C PHE A 63 -4.90 -1.52 7.14
N VAL A 64 -4.10 -1.95 6.16
CA VAL A 64 -4.44 -3.15 5.35
C VAL A 64 -4.23 -4.48 6.07
N MET A 65 -3.49 -4.49 7.19
CA MET A 65 -3.38 -5.67 8.05
C MET A 65 -4.65 -5.87 8.89
N ASP A 66 -5.20 -4.78 9.44
CA ASP A 66 -6.41 -4.83 10.27
C ASP A 66 -7.70 -4.88 9.44
N TYR A 67 -7.72 -4.22 8.28
CA TYR A 67 -8.90 -4.10 7.41
C TYR A 67 -8.71 -4.84 6.08
N HIS A 68 -9.33 -6.03 5.99
CA HIS A 68 -9.37 -6.81 4.76
C HIS A 68 -10.33 -6.21 3.71
N ARG A 69 -10.14 -6.59 2.45
CA ARG A 69 -11.03 -6.18 1.34
C ARG A 69 -12.51 -6.55 1.56
N PRO A 70 -13.48 -5.79 1.01
CA PRO A 70 -13.29 -4.58 0.21
C PRO A 70 -12.96 -3.35 1.08
N ALA A 71 -11.90 -2.62 0.71
CA ALA A 71 -11.48 -1.41 1.39
C ALA A 71 -10.81 -0.44 0.40
N SER A 72 -11.01 0.86 0.63
CA SER A 72 -10.49 1.95 -0.19
C SER A 72 -9.46 2.76 0.60
N ILE A 73 -8.37 3.15 -0.06
CA ILE A 73 -7.29 3.97 0.51
C ILE A 73 -7.24 5.27 -0.28
N LEU A 74 -7.42 6.40 0.40
CA LEU A 74 -7.25 7.74 -0.17
C LEU A 74 -5.91 8.32 0.33
N LEU A 75 -4.95 8.48 -0.57
CA LEU A 75 -3.71 9.20 -0.29
C LEU A 75 -3.81 10.63 -0.84
N ILE A 76 -3.55 11.64 -0.01
CA ILE A 76 -3.36 13.01 -0.46
C ILE A 76 -1.86 13.26 -0.57
N SER A 77 -1.28 13.05 -1.76
CA SER A 77 0.14 13.26 -2.03
C SER A 77 0.39 13.55 -3.50
N GLY A 78 1.45 14.30 -3.79
CA GLY A 78 2.00 14.50 -5.13
C GLY A 78 3.27 13.70 -5.41
N ASP A 79 3.80 12.98 -4.42
CA ASP A 79 5.09 12.30 -4.55
C ASP A 79 4.96 10.94 -5.25
N VAL A 80 5.85 10.67 -6.21
CA VAL A 80 5.87 9.43 -7.00
C VAL A 80 6.43 8.24 -6.21
N ASP A 81 7.18 8.48 -5.13
CA ASP A 81 7.83 7.42 -4.36
C ASP A 81 6.84 6.51 -3.61
N PHE A 82 5.57 6.94 -3.45
CA PHE A 82 4.48 6.09 -2.97
C PHE A 82 3.97 5.07 -4.02
N ALA A 83 4.20 5.31 -5.32
CA ALA A 83 3.62 4.51 -6.40
C ALA A 83 3.92 3.00 -6.31
N PRO A 84 5.14 2.52 -5.93
CA PRO A 84 5.41 1.10 -5.74
C PRO A 84 4.54 0.44 -4.65
N ALA A 85 4.30 1.14 -3.53
CA ALA A 85 3.46 0.63 -2.45
C ALA A 85 1.99 0.57 -2.89
N LEU A 86 1.48 1.68 -3.45
CA LEU A 86 0.12 1.80 -3.98
C LEU A 86 -0.19 0.73 -5.03
N HIS A 87 0.71 0.52 -6.00
CA HIS A 87 0.56 -0.49 -7.04
C HIS A 87 0.46 -1.91 -6.46
N ASN A 88 1.29 -2.25 -5.46
CA ASN A 88 1.22 -3.55 -4.77
C ASN A 88 -0.12 -3.73 -4.03
N LEU A 89 -0.68 -2.68 -3.43
CA LEU A 89 -2.00 -2.73 -2.78
C LEU A 89 -3.13 -2.84 -3.80
N ARG A 90 -3.01 -2.19 -4.98
CA ARG A 90 -3.95 -2.33 -6.09
C ARG A 90 -3.96 -3.74 -6.70
N LEU A 91 -2.79 -4.36 -6.89
CA LEU A 91 -2.69 -5.78 -7.28
C LEU A 91 -3.33 -6.69 -6.22
N ARG A 92 -3.16 -6.33 -4.94
CA ARG A 92 -3.91 -6.90 -3.81
C ARG A 92 -5.36 -6.38 -3.74
N ARG A 93 -5.95 -5.89 -4.83
CA ARG A 93 -7.36 -5.45 -5.03
C ARG A 93 -7.93 -4.50 -3.95
N TYR A 94 -7.08 -3.72 -3.28
CA TYR A 94 -7.55 -2.53 -2.56
C TYR A 94 -7.87 -1.44 -3.59
N THR A 95 -8.88 -0.62 -3.33
CA THR A 95 -9.18 0.52 -4.21
C THR A 95 -8.31 1.70 -3.83
N ILE A 96 -7.43 2.11 -4.73
CA ILE A 96 -6.48 3.19 -4.50
C ILE A 96 -6.98 4.48 -5.16
N ILE A 97 -7.15 5.52 -4.34
CA ILE A 97 -7.55 6.87 -4.75
C ILE A 97 -6.39 7.80 -4.38
N VAL A 98 -5.90 8.61 -5.32
CA VAL A 98 -4.84 9.58 -5.07
C VAL A 98 -5.35 10.98 -5.36
N ALA A 99 -5.34 11.85 -4.34
CA ALA A 99 -5.68 13.26 -4.49
C ALA A 99 -4.40 14.10 -4.50
N ILE A 100 -4.17 14.81 -5.60
CA ILE A 100 -2.89 15.47 -5.87
C ILE A 100 -3.03 16.98 -5.60
N PRO A 101 -2.16 17.58 -4.77
CA PRO A 101 -2.13 19.01 -4.55
C PRO A 101 -1.95 19.79 -5.87
N SER A 102 -2.66 20.90 -6.03
CA SER A 102 -2.61 21.66 -7.29
C SER A 102 -1.19 22.12 -7.64
N ARG A 103 -0.92 22.23 -8.95
CA ARG A 103 0.38 22.56 -9.58
C ARG A 103 1.39 21.41 -9.63
N VAL A 104 1.13 20.25 -9.03
CA VAL A 104 1.94 19.04 -9.24
C VAL A 104 1.50 18.31 -10.51
N LYS A 105 2.44 17.98 -11.41
CA LYS A 105 2.17 17.14 -12.59
C LYS A 105 2.11 15.67 -12.19
N VAL A 106 1.07 14.96 -12.60
CA VAL A 106 0.91 13.54 -12.31
C VAL A 106 1.79 12.69 -13.23
N SER A 107 2.73 11.96 -12.66
CA SER A 107 3.54 10.97 -13.39
C SER A 107 2.68 9.81 -13.88
N ASP A 108 3.07 9.18 -14.98
CA ASP A 108 2.35 8.01 -15.50
C ASP A 108 2.45 6.82 -14.55
N THR A 109 3.58 6.65 -13.85
CA THR A 109 3.74 5.67 -12.76
C THR A 109 2.68 5.82 -11.67
N MET A 110 2.32 7.05 -11.27
CA MET A 110 1.26 7.29 -10.28
C MET A 110 -0.13 6.95 -10.83
N LYS A 111 -0.39 7.19 -12.13
CA LYS A 111 -1.61 6.75 -12.82
C LYS A 111 -1.70 5.22 -12.90
N GLU A 112 -0.57 4.56 -13.09
CA GLU A 112 -0.48 3.10 -13.15
C GLU A 112 -0.48 2.43 -11.77
N ALA A 113 -0.27 3.16 -10.69
CA ALA A 113 -0.35 2.66 -9.32
C ALA A 113 -1.74 2.80 -8.68
N SER A 114 -2.58 3.70 -9.19
CA SER A 114 -3.89 4.05 -8.62
C SER A 114 -5.08 3.49 -9.42
N ASN A 115 -6.28 3.52 -8.85
CA ASN A 115 -7.54 3.32 -9.58
C ASN A 115 -8.17 4.65 -9.99
N TYR A 116 -8.02 5.68 -9.15
CA TYR A 116 -8.60 7.01 -9.35
C TYR A 116 -7.57 8.09 -8.99
N ILE A 117 -7.49 9.14 -9.81
CA ILE A 117 -6.70 10.34 -9.52
C ILE A 117 -7.61 11.56 -9.52
N TRP A 118 -7.47 12.36 -8.48
CA TRP A 118 -8.23 13.56 -8.22
C TRP A 118 -7.30 14.76 -8.04
N GLU A 119 -7.78 15.95 -8.40
CA GLU A 119 -7.12 17.21 -8.02
C GLU A 119 -7.66 17.66 -6.66
N TRP A 120 -6.77 17.90 -5.69
CA TRP A 120 -7.16 18.25 -4.33
C TRP A 120 -8.03 19.50 -4.23
N CYS A 121 -7.71 20.58 -4.97
CA CYS A 121 -8.52 21.81 -4.95
C CYS A 121 -9.95 21.60 -5.47
N SER A 122 -10.15 20.69 -6.43
CA SER A 122 -11.49 20.30 -6.87
C SER A 122 -12.24 19.55 -5.76
N VAL A 123 -11.59 18.57 -5.10
CA VAL A 123 -12.16 17.78 -4.00
C VAL A 123 -12.53 18.65 -2.78
N ALA A 124 -11.60 19.50 -2.34
CA ALA A 124 -11.78 20.41 -1.22
C ALA A 124 -12.83 21.50 -1.53
N GLY A 125 -12.92 21.95 -2.78
CA GLY A 125 -13.95 22.86 -3.27
C GLY A 125 -15.33 22.22 -3.49
N GLY A 126 -15.53 20.94 -3.15
CA GLY A 126 -16.80 20.23 -3.31
C GLY A 126 -17.18 19.94 -4.76
N LYS A 127 -16.24 20.06 -5.70
CA LYS A 127 -16.45 19.78 -7.13
C LYS A 127 -15.95 18.38 -7.44
N LEU A 128 -16.82 17.49 -7.91
CA LEU A 128 -16.36 16.21 -8.46
C LEU A 128 -15.39 16.48 -9.63
N GLY A 129 -14.14 16.07 -9.47
CA GLY A 129 -13.17 16.11 -10.56
C GLY A 129 -13.67 15.20 -11.69
N LYS A 130 -13.93 15.78 -12.87
CA LYS A 130 -14.39 15.05 -14.09
C LYS A 130 -13.31 14.15 -14.71
N THR A 131 -12.35 13.69 -13.91
CA THR A 131 -11.14 12.96 -14.29
C THR A 131 -10.95 11.66 -13.51
N ALA A 132 -12.04 11.09 -12.98
CA ALA A 132 -12.09 9.66 -12.74
C ALA A 132 -11.97 8.95 -14.10
N ILE A 133 -10.77 8.49 -14.46
CA ILE A 133 -10.53 7.61 -15.63
C ILE A 133 -10.90 6.19 -15.20
N PRO A 134 -12.06 5.62 -15.58
CA PRO A 134 -12.48 4.32 -15.09
C PRO A 134 -11.88 3.24 -15.98
N ARG A 135 -10.67 2.76 -15.65
CA ARG A 135 -10.08 1.56 -16.30
C ARG A 135 -10.75 0.28 -15.79
N GLN A 136 -12.02 0.04 -16.13
CA GLN A 136 -12.79 -1.12 -15.67
C GLN A 136 -12.96 -2.27 -16.68
N ILE A 137 -12.32 -2.25 -17.86
CA ILE A 137 -12.62 -3.23 -18.94
C ILE A 137 -11.44 -4.11 -19.39
N GLU A 138 -10.16 -3.76 -19.16
CA GLU A 138 -9.03 -4.55 -19.69
C GLU A 138 -8.36 -5.53 -18.69
N GLU A 139 -8.68 -5.46 -17.40
CA GLU A 139 -7.96 -6.21 -16.35
C GLU A 139 -8.11 -7.75 -16.39
N GLN A 140 -9.00 -8.30 -17.22
CA GLN A 140 -9.17 -9.76 -17.34
C GLN A 140 -8.11 -10.44 -18.22
N LYS A 141 -7.40 -9.72 -19.10
CA LYS A 141 -6.35 -10.29 -19.97
C LYS A 141 -4.91 -10.01 -19.50
N ALA A 142 -4.72 -9.02 -18.62
CA ALA A 142 -3.39 -8.70 -18.08
C ALA A 142 -2.96 -9.65 -16.94
N ALA A 143 -3.91 -10.11 -16.13
CA ALA A 143 -3.65 -10.90 -14.92
C ALA A 143 -2.91 -12.23 -15.20
N GLU A 144 -3.12 -12.85 -16.38
CA GLU A 144 -2.44 -14.09 -16.77
C GLU A 144 -0.98 -13.87 -17.19
N ARG A 145 -0.61 -12.67 -17.64
CA ARG A 145 0.77 -12.36 -18.05
C ARG A 145 1.67 -12.03 -16.85
N GLU A 146 1.13 -11.33 -15.86
CA GLU A 146 1.91 -10.85 -14.70
C GLU A 146 2.16 -11.94 -13.65
N GLN A 147 1.30 -12.96 -13.58
CA GLN A 147 1.47 -14.13 -12.71
C GLN A 147 2.75 -14.94 -13.03
N ASN A 148 3.26 -14.86 -14.27
CA ASN A 148 4.51 -15.50 -14.68
C ASN A 148 5.77 -14.73 -14.23
N THR A 149 5.68 -13.42 -14.01
CA THR A 149 6.83 -12.57 -13.63
C THR A 149 7.12 -12.64 -12.12
N LEU A 150 6.11 -12.97 -11.30
CA LEU A 150 6.22 -13.04 -9.83
C LEU A 150 7.00 -14.24 -9.28
N ASN A 151 7.40 -15.19 -10.12
CA ASN A 151 7.99 -16.48 -9.70
C ASN A 151 9.53 -16.46 -9.47
N GLN A 152 10.18 -15.30 -9.32
CA GLN A 152 11.64 -15.19 -9.03
C GLN A 152 11.96 -14.23 -7.84
N ARG A 153 12.09 -14.72 -6.59
CA ARG A 153 12.48 -13.93 -5.37
C ARG A 153 12.97 -14.75 -4.14
N LEU A 154 14.11 -14.39 -3.49
CA LEU A 154 14.52 -14.46 -2.04
C LEU A 154 16.06 -14.33 -1.87
N PRO A 155 16.71 -13.98 -0.74
CA PRO A 155 16.36 -13.16 0.46
C PRO A 155 17.21 -11.82 0.56
N LEU A 156 16.64 -10.73 1.10
CA LEU A 156 17.17 -9.34 0.97
C LEU A 156 18.57 -9.06 1.57
N LYS A 157 19.33 -8.19 0.89
CA LYS A 157 20.30 -7.24 1.49
C LYS A 157 20.26 -5.93 0.70
N ASP A 158 20.43 -6.10 -0.60
CA ASP A 158 19.82 -5.28 -1.64
C ASP A 158 18.94 -6.22 -2.50
N LEU A 159 18.11 -5.70 -3.42
CA LEU A 159 17.25 -6.56 -4.27
C LEU A 159 18.08 -7.48 -5.21
N ASN A 160 19.33 -7.10 -5.48
CA ASN A 160 20.25 -7.86 -6.31
C ASN A 160 20.96 -9.01 -5.55
N ASP A 161 21.35 -8.78 -4.29
CA ASP A 161 21.94 -9.82 -3.41
C ASP A 161 20.96 -10.96 -3.14
N LEU A 162 19.68 -10.59 -2.95
CA LEU A 162 18.52 -11.48 -2.95
C LEU A 162 18.57 -12.37 -4.20
N LYS A 163 18.40 -11.76 -5.38
CA LYS A 163 18.38 -12.50 -6.65
C LYS A 163 19.61 -13.40 -6.85
N GLY A 164 20.80 -12.98 -6.43
CA GLY A 164 22.02 -13.80 -6.48
C GLY A 164 21.95 -15.05 -5.59
N GLN A 165 21.38 -14.94 -4.38
CA GLN A 165 21.23 -16.08 -3.47
C GLN A 165 20.18 -17.10 -3.94
N ILE A 166 19.03 -16.68 -4.49
CA ILE A 166 18.07 -17.67 -5.03
C ILE A 166 18.61 -18.41 -6.26
N VAL A 167 19.35 -17.71 -7.14
CA VAL A 167 19.96 -18.33 -8.32
C VAL A 167 20.95 -19.41 -7.89
N LYS A 168 21.87 -19.11 -6.96
CA LYS A 168 22.79 -20.11 -6.39
C LYS A 168 22.06 -21.29 -5.73
N LEU A 169 20.98 -21.03 -4.97
CA LEU A 169 20.18 -22.08 -4.34
C LEU A 169 19.54 -23.02 -5.37
N LEU A 170 19.05 -22.48 -6.49
CA LEU A 170 18.49 -23.23 -7.61
C LEU A 170 19.57 -24.01 -8.38
N GLU A 171 20.72 -23.40 -8.67
CA GLU A 171 21.85 -24.06 -9.32
C GLU A 171 22.35 -25.27 -8.49
N CYS A 172 22.57 -25.08 -7.19
CA CYS A 172 22.97 -26.15 -6.27
C CYS A 172 21.93 -27.27 -6.14
N SER A 173 20.64 -26.98 -6.38
CA SER A 173 19.55 -27.97 -6.33
C SER A 173 19.14 -28.50 -7.72
N ARG A 174 20.02 -28.35 -8.73
CA ARG A 174 19.77 -28.79 -10.13
C ARG A 174 18.46 -28.24 -10.72
N GLY A 175 18.07 -27.04 -10.30
CA GLY A 175 16.86 -26.34 -10.75
C GLY A 175 15.57 -26.73 -10.01
N SER A 176 15.61 -27.57 -8.96
CA SER A 176 14.40 -28.04 -8.28
C SER A 176 14.45 -27.87 -6.76
N LEU A 177 13.54 -27.04 -6.24
CA LEU A 177 13.33 -26.84 -4.80
C LEU A 177 12.00 -27.46 -4.37
N SER A 178 12.06 -28.56 -3.61
CA SER A 178 10.87 -29.18 -3.02
C SER A 178 10.36 -28.37 -1.82
N LEU A 179 9.63 -27.29 -2.10
CA LEU A 179 9.00 -26.44 -1.09
C LEU A 179 7.64 -26.99 -0.67
N THR A 180 7.58 -27.70 0.45
CA THR A 180 6.31 -28.16 1.03
C THR A 180 5.53 -26.98 1.61
N LYS A 181 4.29 -26.79 1.14
CA LYS A 181 3.39 -25.77 1.68
C LYS A 181 3.03 -26.11 3.13
N LEU A 182 3.27 -25.16 4.04
CA LEU A 182 3.01 -25.33 5.46
C LEU A 182 1.57 -25.87 5.72
N PRO A 183 1.40 -27.03 6.39
CA PRO A 183 0.09 -27.62 6.62
C PRO A 183 -0.85 -26.65 7.34
N ARG A 184 -2.14 -26.61 6.95
CA ARG A 184 -3.16 -25.75 7.60
C ARG A 184 -3.24 -25.98 9.12
N ALA A 185 -2.90 -27.19 9.58
CA ALA A 185 -2.80 -27.55 10.98
C ALA A 185 -1.78 -26.69 11.76
N TYR A 186 -0.64 -26.33 11.17
CA TYR A 186 0.40 -25.52 11.83
C TYR A 186 -0.15 -24.14 12.23
N LYS A 187 -0.69 -23.40 11.25
CA LYS A 187 -1.22 -22.04 11.49
C LYS A 187 -2.38 -22.05 12.49
N LYS A 188 -3.18 -23.13 12.51
CA LYS A 188 -4.25 -23.35 13.49
C LYS A 188 -3.72 -23.70 14.90
N LYS A 189 -2.60 -24.42 15.00
CA LYS A 189 -2.00 -24.87 16.27
C LYS A 189 -1.20 -23.77 16.98
N PHE A 190 -0.48 -22.94 16.24
CA PHE A 190 0.49 -22.00 16.82
C PHE A 190 0.15 -20.51 16.62
N GLY A 191 -0.76 -20.15 15.71
CA GLY A 191 -1.17 -18.75 15.46
C GLY A 191 -0.10 -17.79 14.89
N ARG A 192 1.18 -18.18 14.93
CA ARG A 192 2.36 -17.41 14.52
C ARG A 192 2.96 -17.89 13.19
N SER A 193 3.87 -17.10 12.63
CA SER A 193 4.75 -17.52 11.54
C SER A 193 5.62 -18.72 11.95
N LEU A 194 6.05 -19.53 10.98
CA LEU A 194 6.94 -20.66 11.22
C LEU A 194 8.27 -20.20 11.85
N CYS A 195 8.64 -20.75 13.01
CA CYS A 195 10.01 -20.65 13.51
C CYS A 195 10.87 -21.78 12.91
N VAL A 196 12.18 -21.55 12.79
CA VAL A 196 13.12 -22.57 12.26
C VAL A 196 13.15 -23.81 13.16
N ASP A 197 13.05 -23.61 14.48
CA ASP A 197 13.04 -24.69 15.47
C ASP A 197 11.80 -25.60 15.30
N ASP A 198 10.65 -25.01 14.98
CA ASP A 198 9.37 -25.70 14.81
C ASP A 198 9.29 -26.50 13.48
N TYR A 199 10.28 -26.39 12.58
CA TYR A 199 10.18 -26.95 11.22
C TYR A 199 10.43 -28.46 11.13
N LYS A 200 11.28 -29.02 12.00
CA LYS A 200 11.64 -30.44 11.98
C LYS A 200 10.48 -31.37 12.33
N ASP A 201 9.59 -30.90 13.21
CA ASP A 201 8.40 -31.63 13.68
C ASP A 201 7.34 -31.88 12.59
N PHE A 202 7.49 -31.25 11.41
CA PHE A 202 6.52 -31.32 10.31
C PHE A 202 7.08 -31.91 9.01
N GLN A 203 8.28 -32.51 9.03
CA GLN A 203 8.85 -33.23 7.89
C GLN A 203 8.70 -34.76 7.94
N THR A 204 8.10 -35.31 9.00
CA THR A 204 8.04 -36.75 9.29
C THR A 204 6.61 -37.32 9.27
N SER A 205 5.74 -36.80 8.40
CA SER A 205 4.34 -37.24 8.21
C SER A 205 3.94 -37.27 6.74
#